data_AF-A0A934B8H2-F1
#
_entry.id   AF-A0A934B8H2-F1
#
_cell.length_a   1.000
_cell.length_b   1.000
_cell.length_c   1.000
_cell.angle_alpha   90.00
_cell.angle_beta   90.00
_cell.angle_gamma   90.00
#
_symmetry.space_group_name_H-M   'P 1'
#
loop_
_entity.id
_entity.type
_entity.pdbx_description
1 polymer ?
#
loop_
_entity_poly.entity_id
_entity_poly.type
_entity_poly.pdbx_seq_one_letter_code
_entity_poly.pdbx_strand_id
1 'polypeptide(L)'
;MKMGMGRPHLYMLILALFVLLLCDHAFAFNLPDTGQSKCYQGIDPYAEIPCTGTGQDGAYTINPMSYTDNGNGTVTDNVTT
;
A
#
# COMPACT_ATOMS: atom_id res chain seq x y z
N MET A 1 13.02 -45.93 -6.06
CA MET A 1 11.90 -45.75 -5.10
C MET A 1 11.03 -44.60 -5.59
N LYS A 2 9.75 -44.86 -5.89
CA LYS A 2 8.82 -43.84 -6.43
C LYS A 2 7.96 -43.39 -5.25
N MET A 3 8.28 -42.26 -4.63
CA MET A 3 7.50 -41.71 -3.52
C MET A 3 6.19 -41.16 -4.09
N GLY A 4 5.14 -41.98 -4.08
CA GLY A 4 3.79 -41.52 -4.39
C GLY A 4 3.30 -40.60 -3.28
N MET A 5 2.93 -39.37 -3.64
CA MET A 5 2.36 -38.41 -2.71
C MET A 5 1.08 -39.00 -2.09
N GLY A 6 1.11 -39.28 -0.79
CA GLY A 6 -0.01 -39.89 -0.09
C GLY A 6 -1.27 -39.03 -0.21
N ARG A 7 -2.44 -39.68 -0.32
CA ARG A 7 -3.78 -39.05 -0.39
C ARG A 7 -3.99 -37.87 0.59
N PRO A 8 -3.52 -37.86 1.86
CA PRO A 8 -3.69 -36.69 2.74
C PRO A 8 -2.90 -35.44 2.28
N HIS A 9 -1.74 -35.62 1.64
CA HIS A 9 -0.96 -34.51 1.10
C HIS A 9 -1.65 -33.86 -0.09
N LEU A 10 -2.35 -34.66 -0.90
CA LEU A 10 -3.16 -34.15 -2.01
C LEU A 10 -4.34 -33.30 -1.50
N TYR A 11 -5.03 -33.73 -0.43
CA TYR A 11 -6.11 -32.93 0.17
C TYR A 11 -5.60 -31.64 0.83
N MET A 12 -4.46 -31.70 1.53
CA MET A 12 -3.82 -30.50 2.10
C MET A 12 -3.43 -29.50 1.00
N LEU A 13 -2.91 -29.98 -0.13
CA LEU A 13 -2.57 -29.14 -1.28
C LEU A 13 -3.82 -28.48 -1.89
N ILE A 14 -4.89 -29.24 -2.09
CA ILE A 14 -6.16 -28.73 -2.63
C ILE A 14 -6.75 -27.67 -1.70
N LEU A 15 -6.72 -27.91 -0.38
CA LEU A 15 -7.19 -26.95 0.62
C LEU A 15 -6.36 -25.66 0.59
N ALA A 16 -5.03 -25.76 0.55
CA ALA A 16 -4.15 -24.60 0.48
C ALA A 16 -4.40 -23.75 -0.78
N LEU A 17 -4.58 -24.41 -1.94
CA LEU A 17 -4.91 -23.73 -3.20
C LEU A 17 -6.29 -23.08 -3.16
N PHE A 18 -7.27 -23.73 -2.53
CA PHE A 18 -8.60 -23.15 -2.34
C PHE A 18 -8.56 -21.92 -1.45
N VAL A 19 -7.79 -21.94 -0.34
CA VAL A 19 -7.61 -20.77 0.54
C VAL A 19 -6.97 -19.60 -0.20
N LEU A 20 -5.99 -19.85 -1.07
CA LEU A 20 -5.36 -18.80 -1.89
C LEU A 20 -6.33 -18.15 -2.89
N LEU A 21 -7.35 -18.89 -3.35
CA LEU A 21 -8.40 -18.40 -4.25
C LEU A 21 -9.49 -17.60 -3.53
N LEU A 22 -9.52 -17.57 -2.19
CA LEU A 22 -10.51 -16.81 -1.40
C LEU A 22 -10.00 -15.43 -0.97
N CYS A 23 -8.72 -15.11 -1.20
CA CYS A 23 -8.10 -13.83 -0.83
C CYS A 23 -8.25 -12.80 -1.95
N ASP A 24 -9.46 -12.31 -2.24
CA ASP A 24 -9.69 -11.60 -3.51
C ASP A 24 -9.70 -10.06 -3.45
N HIS A 25 -9.54 -9.38 -2.30
CA HIS A 25 -9.62 -7.92 -2.30
C HIS A 25 -8.54 -7.27 -1.43
N ALA A 26 -7.44 -6.87 -2.09
CA ALA A 26 -6.58 -5.83 -1.54
C ALA A 26 -7.34 -4.49 -1.68
N PHE A 27 -7.74 -3.91 -0.55
CA PHE A 27 -8.38 -2.60 -0.54
C PHE A 27 -7.30 -1.52 -0.75
N ALA A 28 -7.28 -0.92 -1.93
CA ALA A 28 -6.50 0.28 -2.19
C ALA A 28 -7.36 1.50 -1.82
N PHE A 29 -6.83 2.38 -0.98
CA PHE A 29 -7.44 3.66 -0.66
C PHE A 29 -6.75 4.78 -1.43
N ASN A 30 -7.48 5.83 -1.80
CA ASN A 30 -6.87 7.02 -2.39
C ASN A 30 -6.08 7.74 -1.29
N LEU A 31 -4.75 7.75 -1.40
CA LEU A 31 -3.92 8.51 -0.47
C LEU A 31 -4.05 10.00 -0.79
N PRO A 32 -4.25 10.86 0.23
CA PRO A 32 -4.23 12.30 0.05
C PRO A 32 -2.84 12.72 -0.44
N ASP A 33 -2.77 13.54 -1.49
CA ASP A 33 -1.48 14.08 -1.94
C ASP A 33 -1.05 15.24 -1.04
N THR A 34 -0.19 14.95 -0.07
CA THR A 34 0.30 15.91 0.91
C THR A 34 1.21 17.00 0.31
N GLY A 35 1.63 16.87 -0.95
CA GLY A 35 2.65 17.72 -1.57
C GLY A 35 4.06 17.50 -1.00
N GLN A 36 4.26 16.44 -0.21
CA GLN A 36 5.58 16.05 0.28
C GLN A 36 6.45 15.63 -0.91
N SER A 37 7.64 16.24 -1.03
CA SER A 37 8.63 15.92 -2.07
C SER A 37 9.93 15.32 -1.52
N LYS A 38 10.02 15.21 -0.19
CA LYS A 38 11.18 14.71 0.54
C LYS A 38 10.82 13.46 1.32
N CYS A 39 11.77 12.54 1.44
CA CYS A 39 11.61 11.32 2.21
C CYS A 39 12.61 11.27 3.35
N TYR A 40 12.27 10.58 4.43
CA TYR A 40 13.09 10.52 5.64
C TYR A 40 13.29 9.08 6.10
N GLN A 41 14.42 8.79 6.74
CA GLN A 41 14.62 7.48 7.37
C GLN A 41 13.71 7.31 8.59
N GLY A 42 13.29 6.08 8.89
CA GLY A 42 12.41 5.78 10.03
C GLY A 42 13.12 5.67 11.39
N ILE A 43 14.39 6.09 11.49
CA ILE A 43 15.20 6.00 12.70
C ILE A 43 15.73 7.38 13.10
N ASP A 44 15.76 7.64 14.40
CA ASP A 44 16.39 8.84 14.95
C ASP A 44 17.92 8.80 14.70
N PRO A 45 18.55 9.89 14.23
CA PRO A 45 17.96 11.18 13.87
C PRO A 45 17.36 11.14 12.46
N TYR A 46 16.08 11.49 12.28
CA TYR A 46 15.31 11.37 11.02
C TYR A 46 15.86 12.19 9.84
N ALA A 47 16.95 11.73 9.24
CA ALA A 47 17.62 12.38 8.12
C ALA A 47 16.84 12.24 6.80
N GLU A 48 16.96 13.24 5.94
CA GLU A 48 16.45 13.21 4.56
C GLU A 48 17.20 12.13 3.74
N ILE A 49 16.45 11.34 2.96
CA ILE A 49 16.97 10.25 2.12
C ILE A 49 16.37 10.33 0.71
N PRO A 50 16.99 9.68 -0.30
CA PRO A 50 16.38 9.53 -1.62
C PRO A 50 15.03 8.81 -1.54
N CYS A 51 14.04 9.32 -2.27
CA CYS A 51 12.68 8.80 -2.18
C CYS A 51 12.42 7.48 -2.93
N THR A 52 13.21 7.16 -3.95
CA THR A 52 12.97 6.02 -4.84
C THR A 52 12.88 4.71 -4.05
N GLY A 53 11.73 4.02 -4.17
CA GLY A 53 11.52 2.70 -3.56
C GLY A 53 11.23 2.72 -2.04
N THR A 54 11.04 3.89 -1.43
CA THR A 54 10.72 4.01 0.00
C THR A 54 9.25 3.72 0.31
N GLY A 55 8.35 3.90 -0.68
CA GLY A 55 6.90 3.85 -0.47
C GLY A 55 6.32 5.07 0.27
N GLN A 56 7.12 6.11 0.54
CA GLN A 56 6.67 7.38 1.11
C GLN A 56 6.04 8.27 0.04
N ASP A 57 5.22 9.25 0.44
CA ASP A 57 4.55 10.19 -0.47
C ASP A 57 5.54 10.88 -1.43
N GLY A 58 6.70 11.31 -0.91
CA GLY A 58 7.74 11.94 -1.73
C GLY A 58 8.32 11.05 -2.85
N ALA A 59 8.03 9.74 -2.87
CA ALA A 59 8.44 8.84 -3.93
C ALA A 59 7.55 8.93 -5.18
N TYR A 60 6.44 9.66 -5.13
CA TYR A 60 5.40 9.64 -6.13
C TYR A 60 5.05 11.03 -6.65
N THR A 61 4.73 11.12 -7.93
CA THR A 61 4.19 12.33 -8.58
C THR A 61 2.98 11.90 -9.39
N ILE A 62 1.88 11.59 -8.69
CA ILE A 62 0.73 10.90 -9.28
C ILE A 62 -0.48 11.83 -9.37
N ASN A 63 -0.88 12.41 -8.23
CA ASN A 63 -1.99 13.36 -8.17
C ASN A 63 -1.42 14.76 -8.00
N PRO A 64 -1.97 15.80 -8.65
CA PRO A 64 -1.66 17.17 -8.31
C PRO A 64 -2.41 17.57 -7.02
N MET A 65 -1.74 18.34 -6.17
CA MET A 65 -2.34 18.97 -5.00
C MET A 65 -3.66 19.69 -5.34
N SER A 66 -4.75 19.30 -4.67
CA SER A 66 -6.07 19.90 -4.89
C SER A 66 -6.85 20.03 -3.58
N TYR A 67 -6.93 21.26 -3.08
CA TYR A 67 -7.59 21.60 -1.82
C TYR A 67 -8.50 22.80 -1.98
N THR A 68 -9.60 22.80 -1.22
CA THR A 68 -10.52 23.94 -1.11
C THR A 68 -10.53 24.43 0.33
N ASP A 69 -10.10 25.67 0.57
CA ASP A 69 -10.35 26.35 1.85
C ASP A 69 -11.84 26.73 1.93
N ASN A 70 -12.53 26.26 2.97
CA ASN A 70 -13.96 26.46 3.14
C ASN A 70 -14.30 27.79 3.85
N GLY A 71 -13.30 28.57 4.28
CA GLY A 71 -13.49 29.88 4.94
C GLY A 71 -14.10 29.80 6.34
N ASN A 72 -14.21 28.59 6.91
CA ASN A 72 -14.77 28.33 8.24
C ASN A 72 -13.76 27.63 9.17
N GLY A 73 -12.47 27.66 8.82
CA GLY A 73 -11.40 26.97 9.54
C GLY A 73 -11.22 25.50 9.14
N THR A 74 -11.88 25.02 8.08
CA THR A 74 -11.70 23.67 7.53
C THR A 74 -11.21 23.73 6.08
N VAL A 75 -10.48 22.69 5.65
CA VAL A 75 -9.98 22.51 4.29
C VAL A 75 -10.50 21.17 3.75
N THR A 76 -11.02 21.17 2.53
CA THR A 76 -11.51 19.97 1.84
C THR A 76 -10.42 19.42 0.93
N ASP A 77 -10.12 18.12 1.05
CA ASP A 77 -9.33 17.38 0.07
C ASP A 77 -10.23 16.97 -1.11
N ASN A 78 -9.89 17.44 -2.31
CA ASN A 78 -10.65 17.17 -3.52
C ASN A 78 -10.21 15.86 -4.21
N VAL A 79 -9.19 15.16 -3.70
CA VAL A 79 -8.61 13.94 -4.30
C VAL A 79 -9.13 12.66 -3.64
N THR A 80 -9.48 12.70 -2.34
CA THR A 80 -9.86 11.50 -1.56
C THR A 80 -11.34 11.41 -1.17
N THR A 81 -12.22 12.22 -1.77
CA THR A 81 -13.68 12.13 -1.56
C THR A 81 -14.31 10.85 -2.07
#